data_AF-A0A3N0GES2-F1
#
_entry.id   AF-A0A3N0GES2-F1
#
_cell.length_a   1.000
_cell.length_b   1.000
_cell.length_c   1.000
_cell.angle_alpha   90.00
_cell.angle_beta   90.00
_cell.angle_gamma   90.00
#
_symmetry.space_group_name_H-M   'P 1'
#
loop_
_entity.id
_entity.type
_entity.pdbx_description
1 polymer ?
#
loop_
_entity_poly.entity_id
_entity_poly.type
_entity_poly.pdbx_seq_one_letter_code
_entity_poly.pdbx_strand_id
1 'polypeptide(L)'
;NAMGVRPTVMTLGASVMAALRYHPAIQAQIGANERKRITEQILADIFNIPKVLVGGAVSSPAVGKDQSDIWGDSLMLHYVAPVTTGAESADENEPSFGYTFRRRGMPVVDKYPGAGGKVNYCRYTDIYKVAVVGGDAGYLLTNILK
;
A
#
# COMPACT_ATOMS: atom_id res chain seq x y z
N ASN A 1 6.66 14.86 -16.42
CA ASN A 1 5.48 15.37 -17.17
C ASN A 1 4.24 14.86 -16.46
N ALA A 2 3.33 15.71 -15.99
CA ALA A 2 2.19 15.25 -15.19
C ALA A 2 1.16 14.49 -16.06
N MET A 3 0.73 13.29 -15.62
CA MET A 3 -0.15 12.35 -16.35
C MET A 3 -1.56 12.88 -16.71
N GLY A 4 -1.91 14.11 -16.32
CA GLY A 4 -3.24 14.70 -16.57
C GLY A 4 -4.40 14.04 -15.80
N VAL A 5 -4.12 13.03 -14.97
CA VAL A 5 -5.09 12.32 -14.13
C VAL A 5 -4.84 12.61 -12.66
N ARG A 6 -5.92 12.62 -11.86
CA ARG A 6 -5.84 12.78 -10.41
C ARG A 6 -5.33 11.49 -9.75
N PRO A 7 -4.57 11.58 -8.64
CA PRO A 7 -4.18 10.40 -7.88
C PRO A 7 -5.42 9.71 -7.32
N THR A 8 -5.41 8.37 -7.34
CA THR A 8 -6.52 7.55 -6.85
C THR A 8 -6.23 6.95 -5.47
N VAL A 9 -4.95 6.81 -5.12
CA VAL A 9 -4.50 6.18 -3.88
C VAL A 9 -3.51 7.09 -3.17
N MET A 10 -3.74 7.30 -1.88
CA MET A 10 -2.78 7.88 -0.94
C MET A 10 -2.30 6.80 0.02
N THR A 11 -0.99 6.64 0.16
CA THR A 11 -0.36 5.73 1.12
C THR A 11 0.36 6.54 2.19
N LEU A 12 0.10 6.26 3.45
CA LEU A 12 0.67 6.94 4.61
C LEU A 12 1.52 5.96 5.43
N GLY A 13 2.67 6.41 5.90
CA GLY A 13 3.38 5.74 6.99
C GLY A 13 2.53 5.71 8.28
N ALA A 14 2.74 4.69 9.12
CA ALA A 14 2.04 4.57 10.39
C ALA A 14 2.23 5.80 11.30
N SER A 15 3.45 6.33 11.33
CA SER A 15 3.82 7.53 12.08
C SER A 15 3.11 8.79 11.57
N VAL A 16 3.01 8.96 10.24
CA VAL A 16 2.30 10.07 9.59
C VAL A 16 0.82 10.02 9.92
N MET A 17 0.19 8.84 9.82
CA MET A 17 -1.22 8.69 10.19
C MET A 17 -1.46 8.99 11.68
N ALA A 18 -0.53 8.61 12.55
CA ALA A 18 -0.63 8.93 13.98
C ALA A 18 -0.60 10.44 14.25
N ALA A 19 0.26 11.18 13.54
CA ALA A 19 0.29 12.64 13.62
C ALA A 19 -0.97 13.30 13.04
N LEU A 20 -1.41 12.83 11.87
CA LEU A 20 -2.62 13.33 11.22
C LEU A 20 -3.88 13.11 12.06
N ARG A 21 -3.93 12.04 12.87
CA ARG A 21 -5.09 11.69 13.70
C ARG A 21 -5.58 12.82 14.61
N TYR A 22 -4.66 13.69 15.04
CA TYR A 22 -4.93 14.80 15.96
C TYR A 22 -4.46 16.15 15.40
N HIS A 23 -4.30 16.26 14.08
CA HIS A 23 -3.76 17.48 13.48
C HIS A 23 -4.78 18.64 13.58
N PRO A 24 -4.41 19.78 14.20
CA PRO A 24 -5.36 20.85 14.52
C PRO A 24 -6.02 21.47 13.30
N ALA A 25 -5.30 21.61 12.18
CA ALA A 25 -5.86 22.17 10.95
C ALA A 25 -6.94 21.26 10.34
N ILE A 26 -6.80 19.94 10.47
CA ILE A 26 -7.79 18.99 9.95
C ILE A 26 -8.99 18.95 10.89
N GLN A 27 -8.74 18.96 12.21
CA GLN A 27 -9.81 19.08 13.21
C GLN A 27 -10.61 20.38 13.08
N ALA A 28 -9.99 21.47 12.63
CA ALA A 28 -10.68 22.74 12.41
C ALA A 28 -11.59 22.72 11.16
N GLN A 29 -11.28 21.89 10.16
CA GLN A 29 -12.16 21.70 9.01
C GLN A 29 -13.33 20.76 9.30
N ILE A 30 -13.15 19.85 10.26
CA ILE A 30 -14.20 18.97 10.75
C ILE A 30 -15.13 19.79 11.64
N GLY A 31 -16.44 19.73 11.38
CA GLY A 31 -17.43 20.48 12.16
C GLY A 31 -17.39 20.12 13.65
N ALA A 32 -17.78 21.05 14.53
CA ALA A 32 -17.69 20.89 16.00
C ALA A 32 -18.42 19.66 16.56
N ASN A 33 -19.40 19.12 15.82
CA ASN A 33 -20.21 17.97 16.21
C ASN A 33 -19.65 16.61 15.75
N GLU A 34 -18.56 16.61 14.98
CA GLU A 34 -17.96 15.39 14.47
C GLU A 34 -16.89 14.81 15.41
N ARG A 35 -16.52 13.55 15.14
CA ARG A 35 -15.50 12.84 15.90
C ARG A 35 -14.17 13.57 15.75
N LYS A 36 -13.60 14.05 16.87
CA LYS A 36 -12.27 14.68 16.91
C LYS A 36 -11.11 13.74 16.47
N ARG A 37 -11.38 12.43 16.35
CA ARG A 37 -10.43 11.44 15.86
C ARG A 37 -10.56 11.31 14.35
N ILE A 38 -9.53 11.76 13.64
CA ILE A 38 -9.48 11.67 12.18
C ILE A 38 -9.26 10.19 11.78
N THR A 39 -10.10 9.70 10.86
CA THR A 39 -10.01 8.37 10.26
C THR A 39 -9.58 8.47 8.80
N GLU A 40 -9.21 7.33 8.22
CA GLU A 40 -8.81 7.21 6.83
C GLU A 40 -9.92 7.66 5.88
N GLN A 41 -11.20 7.41 6.22
CA GLN A 41 -12.34 7.89 5.42
C GLN A 41 -12.48 9.41 5.46
N ILE A 42 -12.26 10.04 6.62
CA ILE A 42 -12.29 11.50 6.74
C ILE A 42 -11.15 12.11 5.91
N LEU A 43 -9.96 11.50 5.95
CA LEU A 43 -8.84 11.94 5.10
C LEU A 43 -9.13 11.76 3.61
N ALA A 44 -9.78 10.66 3.23
CA ALA A 44 -10.20 10.40 1.84
C ALA A 44 -11.14 11.51 1.33
N ASP A 45 -12.08 11.94 2.17
CA ASP A 45 -13.05 12.99 1.86
C ASP A 45 -12.37 14.38 1.78
N ILE A 46 -11.62 14.76 2.81
CA ILE A 46 -10.94 16.07 2.88
C ILE A 46 -9.94 16.26 1.73
N PHE A 47 -9.16 15.22 1.41
CA PHE A 47 -8.19 15.29 0.31
C PHE A 47 -8.79 14.97 -1.06
N ASN A 48 -10.07 14.58 -1.12
CA ASN A 48 -10.74 14.14 -2.33
C ASN A 48 -9.97 13.04 -3.07
N ILE A 49 -9.50 12.04 -2.31
CA ILE A 49 -8.76 10.88 -2.82
C ILE A 49 -9.58 9.63 -2.52
N PRO A 50 -9.94 8.81 -3.54
CA PRO A 50 -10.81 7.65 -3.36
C PRO A 50 -10.35 6.66 -2.30
N LYS A 51 -9.03 6.45 -2.14
CA LYS A 51 -8.48 5.41 -1.28
C LYS A 51 -7.29 5.91 -0.48
N VAL A 52 -7.40 5.81 0.84
CA VAL A 52 -6.30 6.07 1.78
C VAL A 52 -5.87 4.75 2.42
N LEU A 53 -4.57 4.46 2.34
CA LEU A 53 -3.94 3.26 2.87
C LEU A 53 -2.90 3.64 3.93
N VAL A 54 -2.86 2.86 5.02
CA VAL A 54 -1.87 3.06 6.10
C VAL A 54 -0.91 1.87 6.12
N GLY A 55 0.36 2.16 5.92
CA GLY A 55 1.44 1.20 5.95
C GLY A 55 1.86 0.86 7.37
N GLY A 56 1.18 -0.10 8.00
CA GLY A 56 1.48 -0.58 9.37
C GLY A 56 2.51 -1.71 9.45
N ALA A 57 3.21 -2.01 8.36
CA ALA A 57 4.16 -3.11 8.32
C ALA A 57 5.49 -2.70 9.00
N VAL A 58 5.96 -3.53 9.92
CA VAL A 58 7.23 -3.37 10.64
C VAL A 58 8.22 -4.45 10.23
N SER A 59 9.50 -4.11 10.18
CA SER A 59 10.60 -5.04 9.96
C SER A 59 11.51 -5.08 11.17
N SER A 60 12.08 -6.24 11.45
CA SER A 60 13.16 -6.39 12.43
C SER A 60 14.34 -7.05 11.73
N PRO A 61 15.56 -6.51 11.87
CA PRO A 61 16.74 -7.05 11.18
C PRO A 61 17.16 -8.42 11.74
N ALA A 62 16.81 -8.74 12.98
CA ALA A 62 17.06 -10.03 13.61
C ALA A 62 16.16 -10.23 14.84
N VAL A 63 15.99 -11.48 15.27
CA VAL A 63 15.28 -11.80 16.52
C VAL A 63 15.89 -11.04 17.69
N GLY A 64 15.09 -10.24 18.40
CA GLY A 64 15.52 -9.45 19.55
C GLY A 64 16.16 -8.10 19.23
N LYS A 65 16.12 -7.63 17.97
CA LYS A 65 16.51 -6.27 17.60
C LYS A 65 15.30 -5.36 17.44
N ASP A 66 15.54 -4.06 17.62
CA ASP A 66 14.52 -3.02 17.49
C ASP A 66 13.79 -3.13 16.15
N GLN A 67 12.47 -2.93 16.22
CA GLN A 67 11.60 -2.91 15.06
C GLN A 67 11.62 -1.53 14.41
N SER A 68 11.58 -1.49 13.08
CA SER A 68 11.46 -0.27 12.30
C SER A 68 10.28 -0.35 11.33
N ASP A 69 9.60 0.77 11.13
CA ASP A 69 8.50 0.88 10.17
C ASP A 69 9.03 0.76 8.74
N ILE A 70 8.46 -0.16 7.94
CA ILE A 70 8.84 -0.37 6.54
C ILE A 70 8.50 0.86 5.68
N TRP A 71 7.38 1.52 5.99
CA TRP A 71 6.90 2.69 5.26
C TRP A 71 7.49 4.01 5.79
N GLY A 72 8.15 3.98 6.95
CA GLY A 72 8.82 5.12 7.56
C GLY A 72 7.94 6.38 7.68
N ASP A 73 8.59 7.53 7.70
CA ASP A 73 7.96 8.86 7.66
C ASP A 73 7.76 9.30 6.20
N SER A 74 6.76 8.71 5.54
CA SER A 74 6.42 9.01 4.15
C SER A 74 4.92 9.13 3.89
N LEU A 75 4.58 9.99 2.93
CA LEU A 75 3.27 10.09 2.30
C LEU A 75 3.48 9.96 0.80
N MET A 76 2.74 9.05 0.18
CA MET A 76 2.84 8.78 -1.23
C MET A 76 1.48 8.95 -1.90
N LEU A 77 1.46 9.61 -3.05
CA LEU A 77 0.29 9.75 -3.89
C LEU A 77 0.55 8.98 -5.18
N HIS A 78 -0.39 8.14 -5.58
CA HIS A 78 -0.26 7.32 -6.77
C HIS A 78 -1.55 7.32 -7.58
N TYR A 79 -1.40 7.34 -8.89
CA TYR A 79 -2.46 6.87 -9.78
C TYR A 79 -2.31 5.37 -9.97
N VAL A 80 -3.31 4.62 -9.52
CA VAL A 80 -3.43 3.17 -9.75
C VAL A 80 -4.65 2.95 -10.63
N ALA A 81 -4.42 2.30 -11.78
CA ALA A 81 -5.50 1.93 -12.69
C ALA A 81 -6.49 0.97 -12.01
N PRO A 82 -7.81 1.18 -12.18
CA PRO A 82 -8.81 0.29 -11.61
C PRO A 82 -8.77 -1.08 -12.29
N VAL A 83 -9.04 -2.14 -11.53
CA VAL A 83 -9.23 -3.47 -12.14
C VAL A 83 -10.57 -3.46 -12.89
N THR A 84 -10.53 -3.81 -14.18
CA THR A 84 -11.74 -3.92 -15.01
C THR A 84 -12.74 -4.89 -14.36
N THR A 85 -14.01 -4.51 -14.33
CA THR A 85 -15.07 -5.33 -13.72
C THR A 85 -15.15 -6.70 -14.41
N GLY A 86 -14.99 -7.77 -13.64
CA GLY A 86 -14.97 -9.14 -14.14
C GLY A 86 -13.59 -9.68 -14.51
N ALA A 87 -12.53 -8.88 -14.42
CA ALA A 87 -11.15 -9.35 -14.56
C ALA A 87 -10.60 -9.83 -13.20
N GLU A 88 -9.83 -10.92 -13.23
CA GLU A 88 -9.16 -11.47 -12.04
C GLU A 88 -7.84 -10.72 -11.71
N SER A 89 -7.32 -9.94 -12.67
CA SER A 89 -6.04 -9.22 -12.56
C SER A 89 -6.13 -7.85 -13.23
N ALA A 90 -5.28 -6.91 -12.79
CA ALA A 90 -5.10 -5.64 -13.48
C ALA A 90 -4.50 -5.86 -14.88
N ASP A 91 -4.88 -5.02 -15.84
CA ASP A 91 -4.30 -5.00 -17.18
C ASP A 91 -2.99 -4.22 -17.16
N GLU A 92 -1.89 -4.87 -17.56
CA GLU A 92 -0.56 -4.27 -17.64
C GLU A 92 -0.40 -3.27 -18.80
N ASN A 93 -1.35 -3.26 -19.75
CA ASN A 93 -1.37 -2.31 -20.86
C ASN A 93 -2.03 -0.97 -20.48
N GLU A 94 -2.69 -0.90 -19.32
CA GLU A 94 -3.21 0.37 -18.81
C GLU A 94 -2.09 1.20 -18.15
N PRO A 95 -2.08 2.53 -18.33
CA PRO A 95 -1.14 3.38 -17.60
C PRO A 95 -1.41 3.34 -16.09
N SER A 96 -0.40 3.05 -15.28
CA SER A 96 -0.49 3.03 -13.81
C SER A 96 0.88 3.39 -13.20
N PHE A 97 0.92 3.72 -11.92
CA PHE A 97 2.18 3.93 -11.20
C PHE A 97 3.08 2.69 -11.24
N GLY A 98 2.50 1.52 -10.98
CA GLY A 98 3.25 0.28 -10.89
C GLY A 98 2.36 -0.95 -10.96
N TYR A 99 3.00 -2.07 -11.25
CA TYR A 99 2.37 -3.38 -11.32
C TYR A 99 3.20 -4.42 -10.56
N THR A 100 2.50 -5.43 -10.06
CA THR A 100 3.12 -6.68 -9.64
C THR A 100 2.94 -7.69 -10.77
N PHE A 101 3.95 -7.82 -11.61
CA PHE A 101 3.97 -8.80 -12.69
C PHE A 101 4.12 -10.19 -12.09
N ARG A 102 3.15 -11.06 -12.30
CA ARG A 102 3.19 -12.46 -11.87
C ARG A 102 3.24 -13.37 -13.09
N ARG A 103 4.11 -14.38 -13.06
CA ARG A 103 4.19 -15.36 -14.15
C ARG A 103 2.86 -16.08 -14.31
N ARG A 104 2.34 -16.17 -15.54
CA ARG A 104 1.09 -16.89 -15.84
C ARG A 104 1.15 -18.33 -15.32
N GLY A 105 0.08 -18.77 -14.65
CA GLY A 105 -0.02 -20.10 -14.05
C GLY A 105 0.60 -20.23 -12.66
N MET A 106 1.07 -19.13 -12.06
CA MET A 106 1.49 -19.07 -10.65
C MET A 106 0.41 -18.38 -9.79
N PRO A 107 0.34 -18.65 -8.48
CA PRO A 107 1.19 -19.57 -7.73
C PRO A 107 0.85 -21.04 -7.98
N VAL A 108 1.84 -21.93 -7.85
CA VAL A 108 1.67 -23.39 -7.89
C VAL A 108 1.98 -23.97 -6.51
N VAL A 109 1.12 -24.87 -6.05
CA VAL A 109 1.27 -25.59 -4.78
C VAL A 109 1.29 -27.09 -5.03
N ASP A 110 2.34 -27.75 -4.54
CA ASP A 110 2.46 -29.21 -4.58
C ASP A 110 2.87 -29.78 -3.22
N LYS A 111 2.47 -31.04 -2.98
CA LYS A 111 2.73 -31.74 -1.73
C LYS A 111 3.41 -33.06 -2.03
N TYR A 112 4.46 -33.39 -1.27
CA TYR A 112 5.12 -34.69 -1.35
C TYR A 112 5.50 -35.23 0.03
N PRO A 113 5.47 -36.56 0.23
CA PRO A 113 5.82 -37.16 1.50
C PRO A 113 7.33 -37.05 1.75
N GLY A 114 7.71 -36.72 2.98
CA GLY A 114 9.08 -36.73 3.44
C GLY A 114 9.59 -38.13 3.77
N ALA A 115 10.92 -38.28 3.82
CA ALA A 115 11.54 -39.53 4.25
C ALA A 115 11.06 -39.89 5.67
N GLY A 116 10.50 -41.09 5.83
CA GLY A 116 9.91 -41.56 7.08
C GLY A 116 8.37 -41.45 7.19
N GLY A 117 7.68 -40.93 6.18
CA GLY A 117 6.22 -41.04 6.02
C GLY A 117 5.34 -40.27 7.02
N LYS A 118 5.95 -39.54 7.95
CA LYS A 118 5.24 -38.77 9.01
C LYS A 118 5.13 -37.27 8.73
N VAL A 119 5.87 -36.76 7.76
CA VAL A 119 5.90 -35.34 7.38
C VAL A 119 5.55 -35.21 5.91
N ASN A 120 4.72 -34.22 5.56
CA ASN A 120 4.48 -33.83 4.18
C ASN A 120 5.12 -32.46 3.94
N TYR A 121 5.96 -32.37 2.91
CA TYR A 121 6.49 -31.08 2.46
C TYR A 121 5.46 -30.45 1.53
N CYS A 122 5.11 -29.19 1.82
CA CYS A 122 4.28 -28.37 0.94
C CYS A 122 5.18 -27.33 0.29
N ARG A 123 5.34 -27.41 -1.02
CA ARG A 123 6.09 -26.41 -1.79
C ARG A 123 5.10 -25.39 -2.35
N TYR A 124 5.43 -24.12 -2.15
CA TYR A 124 4.72 -22.98 -2.71
C TYR A 124 5.68 -22.23 -3.63
N THR A 125 5.39 -22.22 -4.92
CA THR A 125 6.18 -21.48 -5.92
C THR A 125 5.34 -20.33 -6.44
N ASP A 126 5.80 -19.10 -6.18
CA ASP A 126 5.22 -17.88 -6.74
C ASP A 126 6.35 -17.04 -7.30
N ILE A 127 6.26 -16.72 -8.59
CA ILE A 127 7.26 -15.92 -9.29
C ILE A 127 6.57 -14.62 -9.70
N TYR A 128 6.96 -13.55 -9.02
CA TYR A 128 6.48 -12.22 -9.30
C TYR A 128 7.59 -11.18 -9.20
N LYS A 129 7.38 -10.03 -9.84
CA LYS A 129 8.24 -8.85 -9.77
C LYS A 129 7.38 -7.62 -9.57
N VAL A 130 7.68 -6.85 -8.54
CA VAL A 130 7.09 -5.52 -8.34
C VAL A 130 7.90 -4.53 -9.14
N ALA A 131 7.25 -3.75 -10.01
CA ALA A 131 7.91 -2.75 -10.84
C ALA A 131 7.11 -1.46 -10.89
N VAL A 132 7.82 -0.34 -10.77
CA VAL A 132 7.28 0.99 -11.07
C VAL A 132 7.39 1.17 -12.58
N VAL A 133 6.25 1.38 -13.25
CA VAL A 133 6.17 1.52 -14.70
C VAL A 133 5.93 2.97 -15.13
N GLY A 134 5.26 3.76 -14.28
CA GLY A 134 4.97 5.16 -14.52
C GLY A 134 5.43 6.02 -13.35
N GLY A 135 6.72 6.38 -13.32
CA GLY A 135 7.27 7.24 -12.27
C GLY A 135 6.58 8.61 -12.16
N ASP A 136 6.13 9.16 -13.30
CA ASP A 136 5.35 10.40 -13.38
C ASP A 136 3.94 10.29 -12.75
N ALA A 137 3.46 9.08 -12.50
CA ALA A 137 2.15 8.80 -11.90
C ALA A 137 2.19 8.67 -10.38
N GLY A 138 3.36 8.92 -9.77
CA GLY A 138 3.58 8.88 -8.33
C GLY A 138 4.21 10.16 -7.81
N TYR A 139 3.94 10.48 -6.55
CA TYR A 139 4.60 11.55 -5.83
C TYR A 139 4.94 11.10 -4.42
N LEU A 140 6.19 11.32 -4.00
CA LEU A 140 6.70 10.90 -2.71
C LEU A 140 7.05 12.12 -1.87
N LEU A 141 6.44 12.22 -0.69
CA LEU A 141 6.80 13.15 0.37
C LEU A 141 7.48 12.36 1.48
N THR A 142 8.65 12.82 1.90
CA THR A 142 9.44 12.21 2.98
C THR A 142 9.76 13.24 4.04
N ASN A 143 10.02 12.81 5.27
CA ASN A 143 10.36 13.68 6.41
C ASN A 143 9.22 14.66 6.75
N ILE A 144 8.00 14.16 6.92
CA ILE A 144 6.81 14.97 7.18
C ILE A 144 6.74 15.38 8.66
N LEU A 145 7.30 14.58 9.55
CA LEU A 145 7.25 14.80 11.00
C LEU A 145 8.38 15.70 11.53
N LYS A 146 9.25 16.21 10.66
CA LYS A 146 10.38 17.08 11.04
C LYS A 146 10.00 18.54 11.12
#